data_AF-A0A376ZMR1-F1
#
_entry.id   AF-A0A376ZMR1-F1
#
_cell.length_a   1.000
_cell.length_b   1.000
_cell.length_c   1.000
_cell.angle_alpha   90.00
_cell.angle_beta   90.00
_cell.angle_gamma   90.00
#
_symmetry.space_group_name_H-M   'P 1'
#
loop_
_entity.id
_entity.type
_entity.pdbx_description
1 polymer ?
#
loop_
_entity_poly.entity_id
_entity_poly.type
_entity_poly.pdbx_seq_one_letter_code
_entity_poly.pdbx_strand_id
1 'polypeptide(L)'
;MTPLNERQYYQLFLNLLEAQGYAVVPMENDVLKVVKSSAAKVEPLPLVGEGSDNYAGDEMVTKVVPVRNVSVRELAPILRQMIDSAGSGNVVNYDPSNVIMLTGRASVVERLTEVIQRVDHAGNRTEEVIPLDNASASEIARVLESLTKNSGENQPATLKSQIVADERTNSVIVSGDPATRDKMRRLIRRLDSEMERSGNSQVSISNTAKPKIWSMY
;
A
#
# COMPACT_ATOMS: atom_id res chain seq x y z
N MET A 1 -48.37 -14.77 4.31
CA MET A 1 -47.28 -14.62 5.29
C MET A 1 -46.61 -15.97 5.44
N THR A 2 -45.36 -16.11 5.01
CA THR A 2 -44.61 -17.37 5.19
C THR A 2 -44.19 -17.50 6.65
N PRO A 3 -44.40 -18.65 7.29
CA PRO A 3 -43.94 -18.87 8.67
C PRO A 3 -42.42 -18.74 8.73
N LEU A 4 -41.92 -18.04 9.75
CA LEU A 4 -40.50 -17.89 9.98
C LEU A 4 -39.93 -19.18 10.57
N ASN A 5 -38.82 -19.67 10.03
CA ASN A 5 -38.09 -20.77 10.64
C ASN A 5 -37.30 -20.29 11.87
N GLU A 6 -36.84 -21.22 12.71
CA GLU A 6 -36.18 -20.91 14.00
C GLU A 6 -34.99 -19.95 13.85
N ARG A 7 -34.18 -20.10 12.79
CA ARG A 7 -33.06 -19.20 12.47
C ARG A 7 -33.53 -17.80 12.06
N GLN A 8 -34.57 -17.70 11.25
CA GLN A 8 -35.16 -16.43 10.82
C GLN A 8 -35.85 -15.71 11.97
N TYR A 9 -36.46 -16.44 12.89
CA TYR A 9 -37.07 -15.91 14.09
C TYR A 9 -36.00 -15.35 15.05
N TYR A 10 -34.90 -16.09 15.23
CA TYR A 10 -33.76 -15.63 16.00
C TYR A 10 -33.13 -14.37 15.39
N GLN A 11 -32.98 -14.31 14.06
CA GLN A 11 -32.49 -13.12 13.37
C GLN A 11 -33.40 -11.90 13.56
N LEU A 12 -34.73 -12.08 13.48
CA LEU A 12 -35.68 -11.01 13.73
C LEU A 12 -35.58 -10.48 15.17
N PHE A 13 -35.39 -11.38 16.14
CA PHE A 13 -35.18 -11.05 17.53
C PHE A 13 -33.92 -10.19 17.73
N LEU A 14 -32.79 -10.55 17.11
CA LEU A 14 -31.55 -9.76 17.17
C LEU A 14 -31.74 -8.34 16.61
N ASN A 15 -32.41 -8.23 15.45
CA ASN A 15 -32.64 -6.95 14.78
C ASN A 15 -33.52 -6.00 15.61
N LEU A 16 -34.53 -6.54 16.32
CA LEU A 16 -35.39 -5.75 17.21
C LEU A 16 -34.63 -5.20 18.41
N LEU A 17 -33.74 -6.00 19.00
CA LEU A 17 -32.91 -5.57 20.13
C LEU A 17 -31.92 -4.47 19.71
N GLU A 18 -31.33 -4.60 18.53
CA GLU A 18 -30.42 -3.61 17.97
C GLU A 18 -31.11 -2.27 17.73
N ALA A 19 -32.31 -2.27 17.13
CA ALA A 19 -33.11 -1.06 16.92
C ALA A 19 -33.46 -0.32 18.23
N GLN A 20 -33.46 -1.03 19.35
CA GLN A 20 -33.69 -0.48 20.69
C GLN A 20 -32.39 -0.14 21.45
N GLY A 21 -31.22 -0.33 20.85
CA GLY A 21 -29.92 -0.03 21.46
C GLY A 21 -29.40 -1.11 22.43
N TYR A 22 -29.79 -2.36 22.20
CA TYR A 22 -29.34 -3.54 22.95
C TYR A 22 -28.64 -4.54 22.04
N ALA A 23 -27.75 -5.35 22.60
CA ALA A 23 -27.07 -6.45 21.92
C ALA A 23 -27.23 -7.73 22.74
N VAL A 24 -27.21 -8.87 22.06
CA VAL A 24 -27.26 -10.20 22.68
C VAL A 24 -25.86 -10.80 22.71
N VAL A 25 -25.46 -11.29 23.87
CA VAL A 25 -24.21 -12.03 24.06
C VAL A 25 -24.54 -13.48 24.41
N PRO A 26 -24.13 -14.46 23.59
CA PRO A 26 -24.29 -15.86 23.92
C PRO A 26 -23.30 -16.24 25.03
N MET A 27 -23.79 -16.87 26.09
CA MET A 27 -23.00 -17.43 27.18
C MET A 27 -22.85 -18.94 27.03
N GLU A 28 -21.99 -19.54 27.85
CA GLU A 28 -21.93 -20.99 28.01
C GLU A 28 -23.31 -21.54 28.44
N ASN A 29 -23.69 -22.71 27.91
CA ASN A 29 -24.96 -23.42 28.12
C ASN A 29 -26.22 -22.82 27.44
N ASP A 30 -26.11 -22.31 26.21
CA ASP A 30 -27.24 -21.81 25.40
C ASP A 30 -28.04 -20.66 26.04
N VAL A 31 -27.43 -19.92 26.96
CA VAL A 31 -28.05 -18.76 27.62
C VAL A 31 -27.73 -17.49 26.84
N LEU A 32 -28.75 -16.67 26.55
CA LEU A 32 -28.61 -15.39 25.87
C LEU A 32 -28.71 -14.23 26.86
N LYS A 33 -27.65 -13.42 26.96
CA LYS A 33 -27.60 -12.25 27.84
C LYS A 33 -27.78 -10.97 27.04
N VAL A 34 -28.83 -10.20 27.35
CA VAL A 34 -29.10 -8.91 26.70
C VAL A 34 -28.39 -7.79 27.46
N VAL A 35 -27.55 -7.03 26.76
CA VAL A 35 -26.78 -5.91 27.32
C VAL A 35 -27.02 -4.65 26.50
N LYS A 36 -26.84 -3.48 27.12
CA LYS A 36 -26.86 -2.19 26.38
C LYS A 36 -25.70 -2.18 25.39
N SER A 37 -25.90 -1.64 24.18
CA SER A 37 -24.87 -1.64 23.12
C SER A 37 -23.56 -0.93 23.51
N SER A 38 -23.58 -0.03 24.51
CA SER A 38 -22.37 0.58 25.09
C SER A 38 -21.54 -0.39 25.95
N ALA A 39 -22.17 -1.41 26.55
CA ALA A 39 -21.54 -2.44 27.37
C ALA A 39 -21.15 -3.70 26.58
N ALA A 40 -21.76 -3.93 25.41
CA ALA A 40 -21.43 -5.03 24.50
C ALA A 40 -20.02 -4.93 23.89
N LYS A 41 -19.39 -3.73 23.94
CA LYS A 41 -18.01 -3.52 23.50
C LYS A 41 -16.96 -4.27 24.34
N VAL A 42 -17.36 -4.90 25.46
CA VAL A 42 -16.46 -5.52 26.45
C VAL A 42 -16.55 -7.06 26.46
N GLU A 43 -17.49 -7.67 25.74
CA GLU A 43 -17.65 -9.14 25.68
C GLU A 43 -16.92 -9.72 24.43
N PRO A 44 -16.40 -10.95 24.51
CA PRO A 44 -15.54 -11.54 23.50
C PRO A 44 -16.29 -11.77 22.18
N LEU A 45 -16.04 -10.90 21.21
CA LEU A 45 -16.54 -11.09 19.85
C LEU A 45 -15.84 -12.31 19.21
N PRO A 46 -16.55 -13.11 18.40
CA PRO A 46 -15.96 -14.24 17.71
C PRO A 46 -14.78 -13.75 16.85
N LEU A 47 -13.62 -14.35 17.08
CA LEU A 47 -12.40 -14.10 16.32
C LEU A 47 -12.54 -14.77 14.96
N VAL A 48 -12.57 -13.98 13.90
CA VAL A 48 -12.58 -14.49 12.53
C VAL A 48 -11.17 -14.88 12.15
N GLY A 49 -10.93 -16.19 12.06
CA GLY A 49 -9.71 -16.76 11.50
C GLY A 49 -9.80 -16.92 9.97
N GLU A 50 -8.65 -17.10 9.32
CA GLU A 50 -8.56 -17.50 7.91
C GLU A 50 -9.20 -18.91 7.74
N GLY A 51 -10.50 -18.98 7.42
CA GLY A 51 -11.18 -20.27 7.16
C GLY A 51 -12.66 -20.36 7.52
N SER A 52 -13.27 -19.33 8.10
CA SER A 52 -14.71 -19.29 8.43
C SER A 52 -15.45 -18.33 7.49
N ASP A 53 -15.78 -18.79 6.29
CA ASP A 53 -16.32 -17.99 5.17
C ASP A 53 -17.84 -17.74 5.18
N ASN A 54 -18.52 -17.83 6.33
CA ASN A 54 -20.00 -17.78 6.36
C ASN A 54 -20.58 -16.82 7.43
N TYR A 55 -19.96 -15.66 7.62
CA TYR A 55 -20.61 -14.59 8.40
C TYR A 55 -21.50 -13.75 7.49
N ALA A 56 -22.76 -13.58 7.88
CA ALA A 56 -23.66 -12.68 7.17
C ALA A 56 -23.12 -11.25 7.28
N GLY A 57 -23.30 -10.43 6.22
CA GLY A 57 -22.65 -9.10 6.10
C GLY A 57 -22.91 -8.11 7.24
N ASP A 58 -23.94 -8.37 8.06
CA ASP A 58 -24.38 -7.57 9.20
C ASP A 58 -23.92 -8.11 10.57
N GLU A 59 -23.29 -9.28 10.64
CA GLU A 59 -22.78 -9.82 11.90
C GLU A 59 -21.57 -9.02 12.39
N MET A 60 -21.54 -8.78 13.71
CA MET A 60 -20.42 -8.13 14.37
C MET A 60 -19.29 -9.13 14.59
N VAL A 61 -18.14 -8.84 14.00
CA VAL A 61 -16.96 -9.70 14.04
C VAL A 61 -15.71 -8.92 14.43
N THR A 62 -14.74 -9.65 14.98
CA THR A 62 -13.40 -9.12 15.22
C THR A 62 -12.38 -9.93 14.42
N LYS A 63 -11.55 -9.24 13.62
CA LYS A 63 -10.48 -9.84 12.82
C LYS A 63 -9.15 -9.20 13.19
N VAL A 64 -8.14 -10.04 13.42
CA VAL A 64 -6.76 -9.57 13.63
C VAL A 64 -6.00 -9.76 12.33
N VAL A 65 -5.50 -8.66 11.78
CA VAL A 65 -4.74 -8.64 10.52
C VAL A 65 -3.29 -8.27 10.83
N PRO A 66 -2.33 -9.18 10.65
CA PRO A 66 -0.92 -8.84 10.76
C PRO A 66 -0.48 -7.99 9.56
N VAL A 67 0.34 -6.96 9.80
CA VAL A 67 0.93 -6.13 8.76
C VAL A 67 2.44 -6.36 8.76
N ARG A 68 3.04 -6.64 7.59
CA ARG A 68 4.45 -7.09 7.53
C ARG A 68 5.41 -6.04 7.01
N ASN A 69 5.00 -5.26 6.02
CA ASN A 69 5.89 -4.39 5.26
C ASN A 69 5.70 -2.91 5.59
N VAL A 70 4.50 -2.54 6.09
CA VAL A 70 4.16 -1.15 6.44
C VAL A 70 3.87 -1.03 7.94
N SER A 71 4.17 0.13 8.53
CA SER A 71 3.77 0.41 9.92
C SER A 71 2.26 0.63 10.02
N VAL A 72 1.62 -0.01 11.01
CA VAL A 72 0.18 0.19 11.28
C VAL A 72 -0.20 1.66 11.52
N ARG A 73 0.75 2.50 11.97
CA ARG A 73 0.54 3.94 12.18
C ARG A 73 0.30 4.70 10.88
N GLU A 74 0.92 4.26 9.78
CA GLU A 74 0.74 4.87 8.46
C GLU A 74 -0.61 4.53 7.84
N LEU A 75 -1.17 3.37 8.19
CA LEU A 75 -2.48 2.93 7.72
C LEU A 75 -3.63 3.59 8.48
N ALA A 76 -3.40 3.99 9.74
CA ALA A 76 -4.43 4.52 10.63
C ALA A 76 -5.26 5.71 10.08
N PRO A 77 -4.71 6.70 9.34
CA PRO A 77 -5.52 7.78 8.75
C PRO A 77 -6.47 7.29 7.66
N ILE A 78 -5.99 6.38 6.80
CA ILE A 78 -6.75 5.83 5.67
C ILE A 78 -7.88 4.95 6.19
N LEU A 79 -7.58 4.11 7.19
CA LEU A 79 -8.56 3.24 7.83
C LEU A 79 -9.64 4.07 8.57
N ARG A 80 -9.26 5.15 9.25
CA ARG A 80 -10.22 6.07 9.88
C ARG A 80 -11.21 6.66 8.88
N GLN A 81 -10.74 7.17 7.75
CA GLN A 81 -11.59 7.73 6.70
C GLN A 81 -12.60 6.69 6.16
N MET A 82 -12.17 5.43 6.00
CA MET A 82 -13.04 4.36 5.54
C MET A 82 -14.11 3.97 6.57
N ILE A 83 -13.78 4.00 7.87
CA ILE A 83 -14.71 3.76 8.97
C ILE A 83 -15.76 4.87 9.06
N ASP A 84 -15.32 6.13 8.97
CA ASP A 84 -16.22 7.29 9.01
C ASP A 84 -17.26 7.24 7.88
N SER A 85 -16.84 6.74 6.71
CA SER A 85 -17.73 6.50 5.56
C SER A 85 -18.72 5.34 5.78
N ALA A 86 -18.41 4.41 6.70
CA ALA A 86 -19.20 3.20 6.97
C ALA A 86 -20.17 3.36 8.16
N GLY A 87 -20.17 4.50 8.85
CA GLY A 87 -21.22 4.91 9.80
C GLY A 87 -21.27 4.16 11.15
N SER A 88 -20.48 3.11 11.36
CA SER A 88 -20.32 2.43 12.67
C SER A 88 -19.33 1.26 12.59
N GLY A 89 -18.09 1.49 13.00
CA GLY A 89 -17.05 0.48 13.20
C GLY A 89 -15.97 1.03 14.11
N ASN A 90 -15.30 0.21 14.92
CA ASN A 90 -14.18 0.65 15.75
C ASN A 90 -12.91 -0.09 15.28
N VAL A 91 -11.87 0.66 14.91
CA VAL A 91 -10.54 0.08 14.67
C VAL A 91 -9.66 0.38 15.86
N VAL A 92 -9.07 -0.68 16.42
CA VAL A 92 -8.13 -0.59 17.54
C VAL A 92 -6.78 -1.06 17.02
N ASN A 93 -5.84 -0.14 16.88
CA ASN A 93 -4.47 -0.47 16.47
C ASN A 93 -3.70 -0.97 17.69
N TYR A 94 -2.97 -2.09 17.55
CA TYR A 94 -2.05 -2.58 18.58
C TYR A 94 -0.60 -2.46 18.08
N ASP A 95 0.10 -1.48 18.66
CA ASP A 95 1.39 -0.96 18.20
C ASP A 95 2.61 -1.88 18.45
N PRO A 96 2.74 -2.63 19.56
CA PRO A 96 3.98 -3.38 19.84
C PRO A 96 4.27 -4.56 18.89
N SER A 97 3.25 -5.11 18.24
CA SER A 97 3.34 -6.32 17.40
C SER A 97 3.00 -6.09 15.92
N ASN A 98 2.83 -4.84 15.50
CA ASN A 98 2.44 -4.44 14.12
C ASN A 98 1.20 -5.21 13.60
N VAL A 99 0.16 -5.29 14.43
CA VAL A 99 -1.12 -5.93 14.08
C VAL A 99 -2.26 -4.92 14.14
N ILE A 100 -3.24 -5.09 13.26
CA ILE A 100 -4.47 -4.29 13.23
C ILE A 100 -5.62 -5.16 13.71
N MET A 101 -6.31 -4.74 14.77
CA MET A 101 -7.53 -5.37 15.24
C MET A 101 -8.73 -4.59 14.69
N LEU A 102 -9.50 -5.24 13.84
CA LEU A 102 -10.69 -4.70 13.22
C LEU A 102 -11.92 -5.23 13.94
N THR A 103 -12.80 -4.34 14.40
CA THR A 103 -14.06 -4.73 15.04
C THR A 103 -15.23 -3.98 14.39
N GLY A 104 -16.17 -4.72 13.81
CA GLY A 104 -17.33 -4.14 13.14
C GLY A 104 -18.16 -5.17 12.40
N ARG A 105 -19.05 -4.72 11.53
CA ARG A 105 -19.80 -5.60 10.63
C ARG A 105 -18.86 -6.37 9.71
N ALA A 106 -19.15 -7.65 9.46
CA ALA A 106 -18.35 -8.52 8.61
C ALA A 106 -18.05 -7.90 7.23
N SER A 107 -19.03 -7.25 6.61
CA SER A 107 -18.86 -6.53 5.33
C SER A 107 -17.83 -5.39 5.37
N VAL A 108 -17.76 -4.67 6.49
CA VAL A 108 -16.82 -3.56 6.70
C VAL A 108 -15.42 -4.10 7.00
N VAL A 109 -15.34 -5.11 7.86
CA VAL A 109 -14.09 -5.79 8.25
C VAL A 109 -13.41 -6.40 7.03
N GLU A 110 -14.17 -7.02 6.12
CA GLU A 110 -13.61 -7.60 4.91
C GLU A 110 -13.05 -6.54 3.97
N ARG A 111 -13.80 -5.47 3.69
CA ARG A 111 -13.32 -4.36 2.87
C ARG A 111 -12.07 -3.68 3.46
N LEU A 112 -12.01 -3.52 4.78
CA LEU A 112 -10.82 -2.99 5.46
C LEU A 112 -9.63 -3.96 5.34
N THR A 113 -9.87 -5.27 5.43
CA THR A 113 -8.83 -6.30 5.25
C THR A 113 -8.23 -6.24 3.85
N GLU A 114 -9.06 -6.17 2.80
CA GLU A 114 -8.60 -6.03 1.41
C GLU A 114 -7.70 -4.79 1.22
N VAL A 115 -8.08 -3.66 1.82
CA VAL A 115 -7.27 -2.44 1.73
C VAL A 115 -5.96 -2.57 2.47
N ILE A 116 -5.95 -3.13 3.68
CA ILE A 116 -4.72 -3.37 4.44
C ILE A 116 -3.78 -4.27 3.64
N GLN A 117 -4.27 -5.40 3.11
CA GLN A 117 -3.45 -6.31 2.30
C GLN A 117 -2.89 -5.63 1.05
N ARG A 118 -3.69 -4.82 0.36
CA ARG A 118 -3.23 -4.12 -0.84
C ARG A 118 -2.14 -3.10 -0.53
N VAL A 119 -2.28 -2.34 0.58
CA VAL A 119 -1.26 -1.36 0.98
C VAL A 119 -0.02 -2.05 1.54
N ASP A 120 -0.19 -3.10 2.34
CA ASP A 120 0.93 -3.89 2.87
C ASP A 120 1.72 -4.54 1.73
N HIS A 121 1.05 -5.05 0.69
CA HIS A 121 1.72 -5.57 -0.50
C HIS A 121 2.45 -4.49 -1.30
N ALA A 122 1.87 -3.29 -1.44
CA ALA A 122 2.53 -2.15 -2.08
C ALA A 122 3.74 -1.63 -1.28
N GLY A 123 3.74 -1.82 0.03
CA GLY A 123 4.88 -1.55 0.92
C GLY A 123 5.99 -2.60 0.86
N ASN A 124 5.74 -3.78 0.27
CA ASN A 124 6.75 -4.82 0.06
C ASN A 124 7.75 -4.41 -1.02
N ARG A 125 8.64 -3.49 -0.64
CA ARG A 125 9.66 -2.92 -1.51
C ARG A 125 10.94 -3.71 -1.34
N THR A 126 11.35 -4.33 -2.44
CA THR A 126 12.67 -4.95 -2.52
C THR A 126 13.63 -3.96 -3.16
N GLU A 127 14.86 -3.95 -2.68
CA GLU A 127 15.95 -3.17 -3.27
C GLU A 127 16.65 -4.02 -4.34
N GLU A 128 17.07 -3.36 -5.41
CA GLU A 128 17.88 -3.98 -6.45
C GLU A 128 19.07 -3.08 -6.78
N VAL A 129 20.27 -3.66 -6.78
CA VAL A 129 21.52 -2.98 -7.15
C VAL A 129 21.80 -3.29 -8.62
N ILE A 130 21.90 -2.23 -9.43
CA ILE A 130 22.16 -2.34 -10.87
C ILE A 130 23.53 -1.71 -11.15
N PRO A 131 24.57 -2.50 -11.45
CA PRO A 131 25.87 -1.96 -11.84
C PRO A 131 25.81 -1.32 -13.22
N LEU A 132 26.61 -0.28 -13.42
CA LEU A 132 26.76 0.44 -14.69
C LEU A 132 28.16 0.25 -15.25
N ASP A 133 28.23 0.04 -16.56
CA ASP A 133 29.51 -0.23 -17.23
C ASP A 133 30.11 1.04 -17.84
N ASN A 134 29.29 1.99 -18.29
CA ASN A 134 29.73 3.11 -19.12
C ASN A 134 29.36 4.49 -18.57
N ALA A 135 28.16 4.59 -18.00
CA ALA A 135 27.61 5.82 -17.48
C ALA A 135 27.97 6.06 -16.00
N SER A 136 28.02 7.33 -15.62
CA SER A 136 28.15 7.71 -14.21
C SER A 136 26.85 7.45 -13.46
N ALA A 137 26.94 6.74 -12.33
CA ALA A 137 25.80 6.44 -11.46
C ALA A 137 25.05 7.70 -11.00
N SER A 138 25.76 8.78 -10.68
CA SER A 138 25.12 10.03 -10.23
C SER A 138 24.38 10.76 -11.33
N GLU A 139 24.83 10.65 -12.58
CA GLU A 139 24.14 11.23 -13.73
C GLU A 139 22.85 10.46 -14.04
N ILE A 140 22.91 9.13 -14.09
CA ILE A 140 21.73 8.29 -14.29
C ILE A 140 20.71 8.50 -13.18
N ALA A 141 21.13 8.52 -11.91
CA ALA A 141 20.21 8.72 -10.80
C ALA A 141 19.48 10.06 -10.88
N ARG A 142 20.17 11.16 -11.26
CA ARG A 142 19.54 12.49 -11.43
C ARG A 142 18.49 12.51 -12.54
N VAL A 143 18.80 11.90 -13.68
CA VAL A 143 17.87 11.82 -14.82
C VAL A 143 16.63 11.01 -14.43
N LEU A 144 16.83 9.86 -13.80
CA LEU A 144 15.73 9.00 -13.36
C LEU A 144 14.87 9.65 -12.27
N GLU A 145 15.49 10.32 -11.29
CA GLU A 145 14.77 11.01 -10.22
C GLU A 145 13.84 12.09 -10.79
N SER A 146 14.32 12.84 -11.80
CA SER A 146 13.54 13.85 -12.53
C SER A 146 12.34 13.25 -13.27
N LEU A 147 12.47 12.04 -13.83
CA LEU A 147 11.37 11.33 -14.48
C LEU A 147 10.33 10.81 -13.49
N THR A 148 10.77 10.35 -12.31
CA THR A 148 9.87 9.85 -11.26
C THR A 148 9.11 10.95 -10.52
N LYS A 149 9.70 12.14 -10.32
CA LYS A 149 9.05 13.27 -9.64
C LYS A 149 7.76 13.71 -10.35
N ASN A 150 7.73 13.63 -11.68
CA ASN A 150 6.57 14.05 -12.48
C ASN A 150 5.38 13.07 -12.46
N SER A 151 5.55 11.87 -11.89
CA SER A 151 4.51 10.80 -11.96
C SER A 151 3.75 10.59 -10.65
N GLY A 152 4.05 11.32 -9.57
CA GLY A 152 3.66 10.89 -8.21
C GLY A 152 3.36 11.98 -7.20
N GLU A 153 2.89 13.16 -7.60
CA GLU A 153 2.58 14.25 -6.63
C GLU A 153 1.50 13.88 -5.60
N ASN A 154 0.58 12.95 -5.92
CA ASN A 154 -0.53 12.56 -5.06
C ASN A 154 -0.38 11.21 -4.31
N GLN A 155 0.79 10.56 -4.36
CA GLN A 155 1.02 9.32 -3.60
C GLN A 155 1.74 9.60 -2.27
N PRO A 156 1.35 8.91 -1.17
CA PRO A 156 2.11 8.90 0.08
C PRO A 156 3.61 8.70 -0.18
N ALA A 157 4.49 9.37 0.56
CA ALA A 157 5.94 9.23 0.39
C ALA A 157 6.41 7.77 0.50
N THR A 158 5.68 6.96 1.29
CA THR A 158 5.88 5.52 1.48
C THR A 158 5.49 4.66 0.27
N LEU A 159 4.84 5.25 -0.74
CA LEU A 159 4.48 4.61 -2.01
C LEU A 159 5.29 5.15 -3.22
N LYS A 160 6.23 6.10 -3.03
CA LYS A 160 7.14 6.57 -4.09
C LYS A 160 8.38 5.67 -4.24
N SER A 161 8.72 5.25 -5.45
CA SER A 161 9.98 4.54 -5.74
C SER A 161 11.19 5.43 -5.43
N GLN A 162 12.22 4.90 -4.78
CA GLN A 162 13.46 5.65 -4.52
C GLN A 162 14.58 5.17 -5.43
N ILE A 163 15.43 6.10 -5.83
CA ILE A 163 16.57 5.86 -6.71
C ILE A 163 17.77 6.55 -6.08
N VAL A 164 18.83 5.80 -5.79
CA VAL A 164 20.04 6.29 -5.14
C VAL A 164 21.26 5.83 -5.94
N ALA A 165 22.23 6.72 -6.16
CA ALA A 165 23.50 6.37 -6.76
C ALA A 165 24.51 5.94 -5.69
N ASP A 166 25.21 4.83 -5.94
CA ASP A 166 26.45 4.46 -5.25
C ASP A 166 27.64 4.72 -6.20
N GLU A 167 28.28 5.87 -6.04
CA GLU A 167 29.45 6.25 -6.85
C GLU A 167 30.67 5.36 -6.58
N ARG A 168 30.77 4.75 -5.39
CA ARG A 168 31.92 3.89 -5.02
C ARG A 168 31.97 2.62 -5.86
N THR A 169 30.81 2.08 -6.23
CA THR A 169 30.67 0.87 -7.05
C THR A 169 30.13 1.14 -8.44
N ASN A 170 30.01 2.42 -8.82
CA ASN A 170 29.33 2.89 -10.03
C ASN A 170 28.01 2.15 -10.29
N SER A 171 27.16 2.08 -9.28
CA SER A 171 25.91 1.32 -9.31
C SER A 171 24.72 2.19 -8.93
N VAL A 172 23.53 1.86 -9.43
CA VAL A 172 22.27 2.52 -9.06
C VAL A 172 21.41 1.55 -8.26
N ILE A 173 20.97 2.00 -7.09
CA ILE A 173 20.07 1.27 -6.21
C ILE A 173 18.65 1.74 -6.49
N VAL A 174 17.76 0.81 -6.82
CA VAL A 174 16.35 1.09 -7.09
C VAL A 174 15.49 0.36 -6.07
N SER A 175 14.62 1.10 -5.38
CA SER A 175 13.60 0.52 -4.50
C SER A 175 12.20 0.76 -5.04
N GLY A 176 11.40 -0.31 -5.08
CA GLY A 176 10.05 -0.26 -5.62
C GLY A 176 9.44 -1.64 -5.82
N ASP A 177 8.21 -1.66 -6.32
CA ASP A 177 7.53 -2.88 -6.73
C ASP A 177 8.25 -3.57 -7.92
N PRO A 178 8.07 -4.89 -8.13
CA PRO A 178 8.74 -5.63 -9.19
C PRO A 178 8.53 -5.04 -10.59
N ALA A 179 7.32 -4.54 -10.89
CA ALA A 179 7.00 -3.98 -12.20
C ALA A 179 7.75 -2.65 -12.44
N THR A 180 7.83 -1.79 -11.43
CA THR A 180 8.62 -0.56 -11.49
C THR A 180 10.11 -0.85 -11.62
N ARG A 181 10.66 -1.82 -10.86
CA ARG A 181 12.08 -2.20 -10.97
C ARG A 181 12.44 -2.71 -12.36
N ASP A 182 11.60 -3.56 -12.95
CA ASP A 182 11.81 -4.06 -14.32
C ASP A 182 11.82 -2.93 -15.36
N LYS A 183 10.93 -1.95 -15.19
CA LYS A 183 10.89 -0.76 -16.05
C LYS A 183 12.15 0.09 -15.88
N MET A 184 12.57 0.34 -14.64
CA MET A 184 13.79 1.10 -14.34
C MET A 184 15.04 0.40 -14.85
N ARG A 185 15.15 -0.93 -14.69
CA ARG A 185 16.27 -1.72 -15.20
C ARG A 185 16.44 -1.58 -16.70
N ARG A 186 15.34 -1.66 -17.48
CA ARG A 186 15.37 -1.46 -18.94
C ARG A 186 15.80 -0.04 -19.31
N LEU A 187 15.33 0.95 -18.56
CA LEU A 187 15.67 2.35 -18.81
C LEU A 187 17.15 2.64 -18.49
N ILE A 188 17.65 2.12 -17.36
CA ILE A 188 19.06 2.21 -16.95
C ILE A 188 19.97 1.58 -18.01
N ARG A 189 19.67 0.34 -18.43
CA ARG A 189 20.43 -0.36 -19.49
C ARG A 189 20.51 0.45 -20.79
N ARG A 190 19.42 1.11 -21.16
CA ARG A 190 19.37 1.93 -22.38
C ARG A 190 20.22 3.18 -22.23
N LEU A 191 20.08 3.92 -21.12
CA LEU A 191 20.86 5.13 -20.84
C LEU A 191 22.36 4.84 -20.75
N ASP A 192 22.74 3.73 -20.12
CA ASP A 192 24.13 3.28 -20.03
C ASP A 192 24.76 3.05 -21.42
N SER A 193 24.01 2.44 -22.34
CA SER A 193 24.47 2.20 -23.72
C SER A 193 24.43 3.43 -24.66
N GLU A 194 23.54 4.40 -24.41
CA GLU A 194 23.47 5.62 -25.22
C GLU A 194 24.66 6.55 -24.93
N MET A 195 25.21 6.52 -23.72
CA MET A 195 26.39 7.32 -23.35
C MET A 195 27.67 6.84 -24.07
N GLU A 196 27.84 5.53 -24.31
CA GLU A 196 28.92 5.02 -25.17
C GLU A 196 28.90 5.66 -26.57
N ARG A 197 27.70 5.84 -27.14
CA ARG A 197 27.53 6.36 -28.50
C ARG A 197 27.78 7.86 -28.58
N SER A 198 27.44 8.61 -27.53
CA SER A 198 27.70 10.06 -27.45
C SER A 198 29.19 10.39 -27.28
N GLY A 199 29.94 9.52 -26.60
CA GLY A 199 31.40 9.62 -26.46
C GLY A 199 32.17 9.52 -27.78
N ASN A 200 31.55 9.00 -28.84
CA ASN A 200 32.16 8.91 -30.17
C ASN A 200 31.86 10.17 -31.03
N SER A 201 31.82 11.35 -30.39
CA SER A 201 31.59 12.63 -31.06
C SER A 201 32.70 12.87 -32.08
N GLN A 202 32.39 12.53 -33.33
CA GLN A 202 33.28 12.71 -34.47
C GLN A 202 33.44 14.22 -34.69
N VAL A 203 34.59 14.75 -34.24
CA VAL A 203 34.96 16.15 -34.46
C VAL A 203 35.19 16.33 -35.96
N SER A 204 34.17 16.82 -36.66
CA SER A 204 34.31 17.26 -38.04
C SER A 204 35.07 18.60 -38.04
N ILE A 205 36.40 18.52 -38.00
CA ILE A 205 37.25 19.69 -38.25
C ILE A 205 37.14 20.00 -39.75
N SER A 206 36.28 20.95 -40.12
CA SER A 206 36.29 21.49 -41.49
C SER A 206 37.56 22.33 -41.66
N ASN A 207 38.64 21.68 -42.12
CA ASN A 207 39.88 22.34 -42.50
C ASN A 207 39.68 23.07 -43.84
N THR A 208 39.22 24.32 -43.76
CA THR A 208 39.30 25.26 -44.89
C THR A 208 40.28 26.35 -44.53
N ALA A 209 41.56 26.05 -44.69
CA ALA A 209 42.62 27.05 -44.75
C ALA A 209 42.71 27.60 -46.18
N LYS A 210 42.53 28.93 -46.34
CA LYS A 210 43.31 29.71 -47.30
C LYS A 210 43.72 31.04 -46.65
N PRO A 211 45.02 31.31 -46.46
CA PRO A 211 45.48 32.63 -46.08
C PRO A 211 45.47 33.51 -47.34
N LYS A 212 44.97 34.75 -47.25
CA LYS A 212 45.26 35.78 -48.25
C LYS A 212 45.70 37.05 -47.53
N ILE A 213 46.98 37.34 -47.68
CA ILE A 213 47.74 38.43 -47.09
C ILE A 213 47.74 39.61 -48.09
N TRP A 214 47.39 40.80 -47.59
CA TRP A 214 47.71 42.21 -47.98
C TRP A 214 47.36 42.77 -49.38
N SER A 215 46.72 43.96 -49.40
CA SER A 215 47.41 45.25 -49.66
C SER A 215 46.46 46.46 -49.51
N MET A 216 47.01 47.55 -48.96
CA MET A 216 46.49 48.93 -48.89
C MET A 216 45.93 49.45 -50.22
N TYR A 217 44.82 50.20 -50.19
CA TYR A 217 44.78 51.68 -50.18
C TYR A 217 43.34 52.16 -49.88
#